data_AF-A0A080LS89-F1
#
_entry.id   AF-A0A080LS89-F1
#
_cell.length_a   1.000
_cell.length_b   1.000
_cell.length_c   1.000
_cell.angle_alpha   90.00
_cell.angle_beta   90.00
_cell.angle_gamma   90.00
#
_symmetry.space_group_name_H-M   'P 1'
#
loop_
_entity.id
_entity.type
_entity.pdbx_description
1 polymer ?
#
loop_
_entity_poly.entity_id
_entity_poly.type
_entity_poly.pdbx_seq_one_letter_code
_entity_poly.pdbx_strand_id
1 'polypeptide(L)'
;MSNDPAEYPEDSFENMQRVARDLHFPFPYLLDATQDVARSYKAVCTPDFFGFNRHLQLQYRGRLDASGRLPAPPDARRELVEAMRLVAETGRGPHEQTASMGCSIKWRN
;
A
#
# COMPACT_ATOMS: atom_id res chain seq x y z
N MET A 1 6.23 -5.89 4.18
CA MET A 1 6.11 -7.02 3.26
C MET A 1 5.54 -8.19 4.02
N SER A 2 4.40 -8.70 3.56
CA SER A 2 3.67 -9.77 4.23
C SER A 2 3.53 -11.02 3.35
N ASN A 3 4.12 -11.04 2.15
CA ASN A 3 4.17 -12.25 1.33
C ASN A 3 5.11 -13.26 1.97
N ASP A 4 4.79 -14.55 1.82
CA ASP A 4 5.66 -15.62 2.30
C ASP A 4 6.90 -15.81 1.42
N PRO A 5 8.12 -15.52 1.92
CA PRO A 5 9.35 -15.68 1.14
C PRO A 5 9.71 -17.14 0.83
N ALA A 6 9.06 -18.13 1.47
CA ALA A 6 9.24 -19.55 1.12
C ALA A 6 8.64 -19.88 -0.25
N GLU A 7 7.53 -19.24 -0.61
CA GLU A 7 6.90 -19.38 -1.92
C GLU A 7 7.37 -18.32 -2.92
N TYR A 8 7.74 -17.13 -2.44
CA TYR A 8 8.15 -15.97 -3.25
C TYR A 8 9.53 -15.43 -2.80
N PRO A 9 10.64 -16.07 -3.21
CA PRO A 9 11.99 -15.70 -2.77
C PRO A 9 12.38 -14.24 -3.07
N GLU A 10 11.75 -13.61 -4.07
CA GLU A 10 11.92 -12.20 -4.40
C GLU A 10 11.46 -11.24 -3.27
N ASP A 11 10.57 -11.70 -2.39
CA ASP A 11 10.06 -10.94 -1.24
C ASP A 11 10.84 -11.23 0.06
N SER A 12 11.99 -11.90 -0.05
CA SER A 12 12.89 -12.14 1.10
C SER A 12 13.43 -10.84 1.68
N PHE A 13 13.81 -10.85 2.97
CA PHE A 13 14.35 -9.68 3.65
C PHE A 13 15.58 -9.08 2.96
N GLU A 14 16.49 -9.95 2.46
CA GLU A 14 17.67 -9.52 1.70
C GLU A 14 17.28 -8.82 0.40
N ASN A 15 16.32 -9.37 -0.35
CA ASN A 15 15.82 -8.74 -1.56
C ASN A 15 15.08 -7.43 -1.27
N MET A 16 14.31 -7.35 -0.20
CA MET A 16 13.68 -6.09 0.23
C MET A 16 14.72 -4.99 0.48
N GLN A 17 15.82 -5.33 1.18
CA GLN A 17 16.90 -4.38 1.41
C GLN A 17 17.56 -3.94 0.10
N ARG A 18 17.76 -4.86 -0.85
CA ARG A 18 18.29 -4.54 -2.18
C ARG A 18 17.36 -3.61 -2.95
N VAL A 19 16.06 -3.95 -3.03
CA VAL A 19 15.05 -3.11 -3.72
C VAL A 19 14.98 -1.71 -3.11
N ALA A 20 14.96 -1.60 -1.78
CA ALA A 20 14.92 -0.30 -1.11
C ALA A 20 16.14 0.58 -1.42
N ARG A 21 17.34 -0.02 -1.55
CA ARG A 21 18.55 0.69 -1.98
C ARG A 21 18.48 1.08 -3.45
N ASP A 22 18.18 0.13 -4.34
CA ASP A 22 18.17 0.34 -5.79
C ASP A 22 17.14 1.42 -6.19
N LEU A 23 15.96 1.42 -5.55
CA LEU A 23 14.89 2.38 -5.79
C LEU A 23 14.93 3.60 -4.86
N HIS A 24 15.96 3.72 -4.02
CA HIS A 24 16.18 4.86 -3.12
C HIS A 24 14.95 5.21 -2.27
N PHE A 25 14.32 4.21 -1.64
CA PHE A 25 13.10 4.44 -0.86
C PHE A 25 13.35 5.46 0.25
N PRO A 26 12.65 6.61 0.26
CA PRO A 26 12.82 7.63 1.29
C PRO A 26 12.01 7.33 2.56
N PHE A 27 11.47 6.11 2.67
CA PHE A 27 10.60 5.67 3.75
C PHE A 27 11.00 4.26 4.23
N PRO A 28 10.65 3.88 5.47
CA PRO A 28 10.92 2.53 5.98
C PRO A 28 10.21 1.46 5.14
N TYR A 29 10.94 0.39 4.79
CA TYR A 29 10.36 -0.80 4.17
C TYR A 29 10.42 -1.98 5.14
N LEU A 30 9.30 -2.25 5.81
CA LEU A 30 9.24 -3.14 6.97
C LEU A 30 8.83 -4.57 6.56
N LEU A 31 9.34 -5.58 7.25
CA LEU A 31 8.93 -6.98 7.11
C LEU A 31 7.87 -7.32 8.18
N ASP A 32 6.75 -7.92 7.76
CA ASP A 32 5.68 -8.42 8.62
C ASP A 32 5.72 -9.95 8.58
N ALA A 33 6.63 -10.52 9.37
CA ALA A 33 6.97 -11.94 9.30
C ALA A 33 5.83 -12.87 9.78
N THR A 34 4.94 -12.39 10.67
CA THR A 34 3.81 -13.20 11.18
C THR A 34 2.54 -13.00 10.37
N GLN A 35 2.48 -11.95 9.53
CA GLN A 35 1.31 -11.53 8.77
C GLN A 35 0.17 -10.95 9.63
N ASP A 36 0.39 -10.78 10.94
CA ASP A 36 -0.63 -10.27 11.87
C ASP A 36 -0.96 -8.81 11.59
N VAL A 37 0.02 -8.01 11.15
CA VAL A 37 -0.22 -6.60 10.80
C VAL A 37 -1.12 -6.52 9.57
N ALA A 38 -0.79 -7.25 8.50
CA ALA A 38 -1.63 -7.30 7.31
C ALA A 38 -3.06 -7.79 7.61
N ARG A 39 -3.22 -8.81 8.47
CA ARG A 39 -4.54 -9.30 8.93
C ARG A 39 -5.31 -8.25 9.72
N SER A 40 -4.65 -7.55 10.65
CA SER A 40 -5.25 -6.51 11.47
C SER A 40 -5.74 -5.32 10.64
N TYR A 41 -4.99 -4.97 9.59
CA TYR A 41 -5.37 -3.94 8.61
C TYR A 41 -6.41 -4.44 7.60
N LYS A 42 -6.74 -5.74 7.60
CA LYS A 42 -7.56 -6.41 6.58
C LYS A 42 -7.04 -6.13 5.16
N ALA A 43 -5.71 -6.05 5.01
CA ALA A 43 -5.07 -5.87 3.72
C ALA A 43 -5.32 -7.10 2.85
N VAL A 44 -5.59 -6.88 1.55
CA VAL A 44 -6.01 -7.96 0.63
C VAL A 44 -5.02 -8.16 -0.51
N CYS A 45 -4.46 -7.07 -1.02
CA CYS A 45 -3.61 -7.08 -2.21
C CYS A 45 -2.36 -6.22 -2.04
N THR A 46 -1.44 -6.35 -2.98
CA THR A 46 -0.27 -5.47 -3.10
C THR A 46 -0.29 -4.78 -4.47
N PRO A 47 -0.28 -3.43 -4.52
CA PRO A 47 -0.34 -2.49 -3.39
C PRO A 47 -1.76 -2.31 -2.80
N ASP A 48 -1.86 -2.09 -1.48
CA ASP A 48 -3.08 -1.67 -0.77
C ASP A 48 -2.72 -0.46 0.11
N PHE A 49 -3.39 0.68 -0.08
CA PHE A 49 -3.02 1.95 0.55
C PHE A 49 -3.99 2.33 1.66
N PHE A 50 -3.46 2.83 2.78
CA PHE A 50 -4.20 3.24 3.95
C PHE A 50 -3.74 4.61 4.42
N GLY A 51 -4.66 5.56 4.50
CA GLY A 51 -4.40 6.93 4.93
C GLY A 51 -5.16 7.27 6.20
N PHE A 52 -4.45 7.81 7.19
CA PHE A 52 -4.98 8.09 8.53
C PHE A 52 -4.86 9.59 8.84
N ASN A 53 -5.80 10.11 9.62
CA ASN A 53 -5.67 11.46 10.18
C ASN A 53 -4.79 11.48 11.44
N ARG A 54 -4.61 12.67 12.03
CA ARG A 54 -3.81 12.88 13.26
C ARG A 54 -4.30 12.10 14.49
N HIS A 55 -5.52 11.58 14.45
CA HIS A 55 -6.11 10.76 15.51
C HIS A 55 -5.99 9.26 15.21
N LEU A 56 -5.20 8.88 14.20
CA LEU A 56 -5.04 7.51 13.71
C LEU A 56 -6.37 6.87 13.25
N GLN A 57 -7.32 7.70 12.82
CA GLN A 57 -8.58 7.20 12.25
C GLN A 57 -8.40 7.05 10.75
N LEU A 58 -8.81 5.89 10.22
CA LEU A 58 -8.75 5.61 8.78
C LEU A 58 -9.64 6.60 8.03
N GLN A 59 -9.05 7.34 7.10
CA GLN A 59 -9.73 8.32 6.26
C GLN A 59 -9.70 7.95 4.78
N TYR A 60 -8.69 7.18 4.36
CA TYR A 60 -8.57 6.72 2.99
C TYR A 60 -8.15 5.25 2.95
N ARG A 61 -8.81 4.47 2.10
CA ARG A 61 -8.42 3.12 1.72
C ARG A 61 -8.79 2.90 0.26
N GLY A 62 -7.78 2.74 -0.59
CA GLY A 62 -8.02 2.65 -2.03
C GLY A 62 -6.75 2.62 -2.85
N ARG A 63 -6.93 2.74 -4.16
CA ARG A 63 -5.85 2.68 -5.17
C ARG A 63 -4.97 3.93 -5.17
N LEU A 64 -3.80 3.85 -5.83
CA LEU A 64 -2.94 5.00 -6.06
C LEU A 64 -3.60 6.03 -6.98
N ASP A 65 -4.08 5.53 -8.12
CA ASP A 65 -4.71 6.21 -9.24
C ASP A 65 -5.39 5.14 -10.12
N ALA A 66 -5.76 5.47 -11.36
CA ALA A 66 -6.38 4.53 -12.29
C ALA A 66 -5.44 3.44 -12.87
N SER A 67 -4.18 3.38 -12.46
CA SER A 67 -3.26 2.31 -12.84
C SER A 67 -3.69 0.97 -12.26
N GLY A 68 -3.30 -0.10 -12.95
CA GLY A 68 -3.44 -1.47 -12.50
C GLY A 68 -2.25 -2.28 -13.00
N ARG A 69 -2.53 -3.36 -13.74
CA ARG A 69 -1.45 -4.09 -14.46
C ARG A 69 -0.82 -3.26 -15.59
N LEU A 70 -1.58 -2.30 -16.11
CA LEU A 70 -1.12 -1.37 -17.12
C LEU A 70 -0.96 0.03 -16.48
N PRO A 71 -0.04 0.86 -17.01
CA PRO A 71 0.08 2.24 -16.59
C PRO A 71 -1.27 2.98 -16.69
N ALA A 72 -1.48 3.93 -15.78
CA ALA A 72 -2.62 4.83 -15.87
C ALA A 72 -2.49 5.72 -17.13
N PRO A 73 -3.60 6.21 -17.70
CA PRO A 73 -3.54 7.22 -18.74
C PRO A 73 -2.83 8.50 -18.23
N PRO A 74 -2.21 9.30 -19.12
CA PRO A 74 -1.41 10.46 -18.71
C PRO A 74 -2.16 11.51 -17.87
N ASP A 75 -3.48 11.60 -18.06
CA ASP A 75 -4.41 12.51 -17.38
C ASP A 75 -5.11 11.85 -16.17
N ALA A 76 -4.65 10.68 -15.74
CA ALA A 76 -5.23 9.98 -14.61
C ALA A 76 -5.20 10.83 -13.34
N ARG A 77 -6.34 10.84 -12.66
CA ARG A 77 -6.49 11.47 -11.35
C ARG A 77 -5.55 10.82 -10.33
N ARG A 78 -4.88 11.65 -9.52
CA ARG A 78 -3.92 11.20 -8.50
C ARG A 78 -4.62 10.94 -7.17
N GLU A 79 -5.51 9.95 -7.15
CA GLU A 79 -6.47 9.71 -6.07
C GLU A 79 -5.83 9.67 -4.67
N LEU A 80 -4.77 8.89 -4.46
CA LEU A 80 -4.11 8.81 -3.16
C LEU A 80 -3.49 10.16 -2.75
N VAL A 81 -2.85 10.86 -3.68
CA VAL A 81 -2.18 12.15 -3.40
C VAL A 81 -3.21 13.19 -3.00
N GLU A 82 -4.32 13.29 -3.75
CA GLU A 82 -5.41 14.21 -3.45
C GLU A 82 -6.08 13.87 -2.11
N ALA A 83 -6.32 12.59 -1.84
CA ALA A 83 -6.86 12.15 -0.56
C ALA A 83 -5.95 12.52 0.61
N MET A 84 -4.63 12.33 0.48
CA MET A 84 -3.70 12.64 1.56
C MET A 84 -3.57 14.15 1.80
N ARG A 85 -3.65 14.98 0.75
CA ARG A 85 -3.75 16.44 0.90
C ARG A 85 -5.01 16.85 1.65
N LEU A 86 -6.16 16.30 1.26
CA LEU A 86 -7.44 16.58 1.93
C LEU A 86 -7.41 16.18 3.41
N VAL A 87 -6.85 15.01 3.73
CA VAL A 87 -6.68 14.53 5.11
C VAL A 87 -5.73 15.43 5.90
N ALA A 88 -4.63 15.89 5.29
CA ALA A 88 -3.69 16.80 5.95
C ALA A 88 -4.33 18.16 6.25
N GLU A 89 -5.15 18.69 5.34
CA GLU A 89 -5.80 20.00 5.48
C GLU A 89 -7.00 19.98 6.42
N THR A 90 -7.79 18.89 6.39
CA THR A 90 -9.12 18.86 7.04
C THR A 90 -9.29 17.77 8.10
N GLY A 91 -8.37 16.81 8.16
CA GLY A 91 -8.50 15.61 8.97
C GLY A 91 -9.53 14.59 8.45
N ARG A 92 -10.15 14.86 7.29
CA ARG A 92 -11.19 14.02 6.67
C ARG A 92 -10.75 13.52 5.29
N GLY A 93 -11.13 12.30 4.95
CA GLY A 93 -10.89 11.73 3.62
C GLY A 93 -12.06 12.00 2.66
N PRO A 94 -11.88 11.71 1.36
CA PRO A 94 -12.95 11.80 0.38
C PRO A 94 -14.06 10.76 0.66
N HIS A 95 -15.31 11.11 0.35
CA HIS A 95 -16.44 10.19 0.52
C HIS A 95 -16.40 9.01 -0.45
N GLU A 96 -16.07 9.29 -1.71
CA GLU A 96 -15.93 8.27 -2.75
C GLU A 96 -14.47 7.82 -2.86
N GLN A 97 -14.27 6.50 -2.81
CA GLN A 97 -12.96 5.88 -2.84
C GLN A 97 -13.01 4.63 -3.69
N THR A 98 -12.04 4.48 -4.59
CA THR A 98 -11.91 3.28 -5.42
C THR A 98 -10.97 2.29 -4.75
N ALA A 99 -11.39 1.05 -4.56
CA ALA A 99 -10.58 0.01 -3.94
C ALA A 99 -9.26 -0.23 -4.72
N SER A 100 -8.21 -0.59 -4.00
CA SER A 100 -6.95 -1.06 -4.62
C SER A 100 -7.16 -2.33 -5.44
N MET A 101 -6.31 -2.50 -6.45
CA MET A 101 -6.27 -3.70 -7.28
C MET A 101 -4.82 -4.15 -7.45
N GLY A 102 -4.56 -5.43 -7.18
CA GLY A 102 -3.22 -5.99 -7.25
C GLY A 102 -3.21 -7.50 -7.04
N CYS A 103 -2.00 -8.08 -7.02
CA CYS A 103 -1.82 -9.47 -6.62
C CYS A 103 -2.30 -9.65 -5.18
N SER A 104 -2.92 -10.80 -4.88
CA SER A 104 -3.25 -11.16 -3.50
C SER A 104 -1.99 -11.26 -2.64
N ILE A 105 -2.10 -10.89 -1.37
CA ILE A 105 -1.07 -11.18 -0.38
C ILE A 105 -0.84 -12.69 -0.30
N LYS A 106 0.42 -13.10 -0.21
CA LYS A 106 0.84 -14.51 -0.16
C LYS A 106 0.86 -14.99 1.28
N TRP A 107 -0.29 -15.46 1.74
CA TRP A 107 -0.51 -15.88 3.13
C TRP A 107 0.21 -17.19 3.45
N ARG A 108 0.77 -17.27 4.65
CA ARG A 108 1.16 -18.53 5.29
C ARG A 108 -0.10 -19.25 5.76
N ASN A 109 -0.03 -20.58 5.77
CA ASN A 109 -1.08 -21.46 6.27
C ASN A 109 -1.53 -21.10 7.70
#